data_AF-X1R458-F1
#
_entry.id   AF-X1R458-F1
#
_cell.length_a   1.000
_cell.length_b   1.000
_cell.length_c   1.000
_cell.angle_alpha   90.00
_cell.angle_beta   90.00
_cell.angle_gamma   90.00
#
_symmetry.space_group_name_H-M   'P 1'
#
loop_
_entity.id
_entity.type
_entity.pdbx_description
1 polymer ?
#
loop_
_entity_poly.entity_id
_entity_poly.type
_entity_poly.pdbx_seq_one_letter_code
_entity_poly.pdbx_strand_id
1 'polypeptide(L)'
;SVFGVIMQTLPIDEDEVKYGSRREGMFYGINALFTKPTESIGPIIVTIVLVLTGYVQNSPVQTDSAMFGIIFVFYFIVNIFVALSLIFVYFYPLEGEKLERLEEELKELHQKKREQLNIKTN
;
A
#
# COMPACT_ATOMS: atom_id res chain seq x y z
N SER A 1 0.77 -3.43 13.12
CA SER A 1 1.35 -4.03 11.90
C SER A 1 2.49 -3.14 11.41
N VAL A 2 3.70 -3.37 11.94
CA VAL A 2 4.88 -2.50 11.73
C VAL A 2 5.44 -2.64 10.30
N PHE A 3 5.30 -3.82 9.67
CA PHE A 3 5.77 -4.08 8.30
C PHE A 3 5.12 -3.21 7.21
N GLY A 4 3.81 -2.92 7.31
CA GLY A 4 3.12 -2.18 6.25
C GLY A 4 3.46 -0.69 6.22
N VAL A 5 3.80 -0.10 7.38
CA VAL A 5 4.19 1.31 7.48
C VAL A 5 5.62 1.50 6.98
N ILE A 6 6.53 0.59 7.35
CA ILE A 6 7.94 0.66 6.93
C ILE A 6 8.02 0.59 5.40
N MET A 7 7.38 -0.39 4.76
CA MET A 7 7.46 -0.55 3.29
C MET A 7 6.97 0.67 2.50
N GLN A 8 6.01 1.43 3.03
CA GLN A 8 5.51 2.65 2.37
C GLN A 8 6.49 3.82 2.48
N THR A 9 7.28 3.89 3.56
CA THR A 9 8.22 4.99 3.79
C THR A 9 9.60 4.70 3.22
N LEU A 10 9.99 3.44 3.00
CA LEU A 10 11.30 3.07 2.44
C LEU A 10 11.66 3.83 1.15
N PRO A 11 10.77 4.00 0.15
CA PRO A 11 11.08 4.81 -1.03
C PRO A 11 11.28 6.30 -0.71
N ILE A 12 10.61 6.80 0.32
CA ILE A 12 10.74 8.19 0.80
C ILE A 12 12.09 8.37 1.49
N ASP A 13 12.49 7.40 2.30
CA ASP A 13 13.76 7.40 3.01
C ASP A 13 14.93 7.27 2.00
N GLU A 14 14.80 6.41 0.98
CA GLU A 14 15.75 6.31 -0.15
C GLU A 14 15.87 7.62 -0.94
N ASP A 15 14.74 8.28 -1.25
CA ASP A 15 14.73 9.58 -1.92
C ASP A 15 15.36 10.68 -1.04
N GLU A 16 15.10 10.66 0.28
CA GLU A 16 15.71 11.63 1.20
C GLU A 16 17.23 11.45 1.26
N VAL A 17 17.73 10.23 1.33
CA VAL A 17 19.18 9.96 1.33
C VAL A 17 19.81 10.44 0.02
N LYS A 18 19.15 10.21 -1.11
CA LYS A 18 19.67 10.59 -2.44
C LYS A 18 19.66 12.09 -2.71
N TYR A 19 18.65 12.82 -2.24
CA TYR A 19 18.46 14.25 -2.57
C TYR A 19 18.57 15.19 -1.36
N GLY A 20 18.82 14.67 -0.16
CA GLY A 20 18.96 15.43 1.08
C GLY A 20 17.69 16.13 1.57
N SER A 21 16.57 16.03 0.84
CA SER A 21 15.31 16.70 1.13
C SER A 21 14.18 15.69 1.26
N ARG A 22 13.38 15.82 2.32
CA ARG A 22 12.30 14.88 2.60
C ARG A 22 11.05 15.30 1.82
N ARG A 23 10.68 14.52 0.80
CA ARG A 23 9.58 14.84 -0.13
C ARG A 23 8.27 14.13 0.20
N GLU A 24 7.97 14.00 1.49
CA GLU A 24 6.82 13.22 1.97
C GLU A 24 5.50 13.61 1.30
N GLY A 25 5.24 14.92 1.16
CA GLY A 25 3.99 15.42 0.57
C GLY A 25 3.73 14.94 -0.85
N MET A 26 4.78 14.76 -1.66
CA MET A 26 4.66 14.24 -3.02
C MET A 26 4.30 12.74 -3.01
N PHE A 27 5.00 11.95 -2.19
CA PHE A 27 4.72 10.52 -2.04
C PHE A 27 3.33 10.25 -1.46
N TYR A 28 2.93 10.98 -0.42
CA TYR A 28 1.58 10.90 0.14
C TYR A 28 0.51 11.37 -0.86
N GLY A 29 0.80 12.40 -1.67
CA GLY A 29 -0.09 12.86 -2.73
C GLY A 29 -0.32 11.80 -3.80
N ILE A 30 0.75 11.14 -4.26
CA ILE A 30 0.66 10.02 -5.22
C ILE A 30 -0.09 8.84 -4.62
N ASN A 31 0.23 8.45 -3.37
CA ASN A 31 -0.48 7.38 -2.69
C ASN A 31 -1.99 7.66 -2.60
N ALA A 32 -2.36 8.87 -2.18
CA ALA A 32 -3.76 9.30 -2.08
C ALA A 32 -4.49 9.33 -3.43
N LEU A 33 -3.78 9.63 -4.52
CA LEU A 33 -4.33 9.59 -5.87
C LEU A 33 -4.72 8.17 -6.30
N PHE A 34 -3.96 7.16 -5.88
CA PHE A 34 -4.25 5.76 -6.19
C PHE A 34 -5.23 5.13 -5.22
N THR A 35 -5.12 5.40 -3.91
CA THR A 35 -5.97 4.73 -2.90
C THR A 35 -7.42 5.12 -3.02
N LYS A 36 -7.74 6.40 -3.23
CA LYS A 36 -9.13 6.89 -3.26
C LYS A 36 -9.99 6.27 -4.38
N PRO A 37 -9.53 6.21 -5.65
CA PRO A 37 -10.26 5.48 -6.68
C PRO A 37 -10.35 3.98 -6.39
N THR A 38 -9.27 3.36 -5.90
CA THR A 38 -9.25 1.93 -5.58
C THR A 38 -10.28 1.55 -4.52
N GLU A 39 -10.44 2.37 -3.47
CA GLU A 39 -11.48 2.18 -2.45
C GLU A 39 -12.90 2.18 -3.04
N SER A 40 -13.14 2.96 -4.10
CA SER A 40 -14.44 3.03 -4.77
C SER A 40 -14.67 1.87 -5.75
N ILE A 41 -13.61 1.38 -6.39
CA ILE A 41 -13.69 0.30 -7.40
C ILE A 41 -14.07 -1.05 -6.75
N GLY A 42 -13.62 -1.32 -5.53
CA GLY A 42 -13.91 -2.57 -4.83
C GLY A 42 -15.42 -2.88 -4.74
N PRO A 43 -16.23 -2.00 -4.08
CA PRO A 43 -17.67 -2.18 -4.00
C PRO A 43 -18.39 -2.25 -5.35
N ILE A 44 -17.88 -1.56 -6.37
CA ILE A 44 -18.44 -1.61 -7.73
C ILE A 44 -18.30 -3.02 -8.30
N ILE A 45 -17.12 -3.64 -8.19
CA ILE A 45 -16.89 -5.02 -8.65
C ILE A 45 -17.83 -6.00 -7.92
N VAL A 46 -17.93 -5.87 -6.59
CA VAL A 46 -18.83 -6.71 -5.79
C VAL A 46 -20.27 -6.57 -6.26
N THR A 47 -20.74 -5.33 -6.45
CA THR A 47 -22.11 -5.04 -6.89
C THR A 47 -22.39 -5.63 -8.26
N ILE A 48 -21.46 -5.51 -9.21
CA ILE A 48 -21.59 -6.10 -10.55
C ILE A 48 -21.78 -7.61 -10.46
N VAL A 49 -20.97 -8.31 -9.65
CA VAL A 49 -21.08 -9.77 -9.51
C VAL A 49 -22.41 -10.16 -8.86
N LEU A 50 -22.86 -9.43 -7.84
CA LEU A 50 -24.14 -9.70 -7.19
C LEU A 50 -25.33 -9.54 -8.15
N VAL A 51 -25.32 -8.49 -8.98
CA VAL A 51 -26.37 -8.27 -9.99
C VAL A 51 -26.36 -9.39 -11.04
N LEU A 52 -25.18 -9.77 -11.54
CA LEU A 52 -25.06 -10.82 -12.56
C LEU A 52 -25.47 -12.20 -12.04
N THR A 53 -25.28 -12.47 -10.76
CA THR A 53 -25.62 -13.75 -10.14
C THR A 53 -27.05 -13.82 -9.61
N GLY A 54 -27.82 -12.73 -9.74
CA GLY A 54 -29.23 -12.67 -9.38
C GLY A 54 -29.47 -12.52 -7.89
N TYR A 55 -28.57 -11.84 -7.17
CA TYR A 55 -28.74 -11.54 -5.75
C TYR A 55 -30.00 -10.70 -5.51
N VAL A 56 -30.86 -11.14 -4.59
CA VAL A 56 -32.08 -10.42 -4.21
C VAL A 56 -31.97 -9.95 -2.77
N GLN A 57 -31.90 -8.63 -2.56
CA GLN A 57 -31.81 -8.07 -1.22
C GLN A 57 -33.03 -8.45 -0.36
N ASN A 58 -32.79 -8.83 0.89
CA ASN A 58 -33.81 -9.19 1.89
C ASN A 58 -34.66 -10.43 1.56
N SER A 59 -34.29 -11.23 0.56
CA SER A 59 -34.95 -12.52 0.33
C SER A 59 -34.57 -13.53 1.42
N PRO A 60 -35.54 -14.27 2.00
CA PRO A 60 -35.24 -15.32 2.98
C PRO A 60 -34.46 -16.49 2.37
N VAL A 61 -34.54 -16.66 1.05
CA VAL A 61 -33.82 -17.70 0.29
C VAL A 61 -33.14 -17.04 -0.91
N GLN A 62 -31.83 -17.25 -1.06
CA GLN A 62 -31.07 -16.85 -2.24
C GLN A 62 -30.98 -18.01 -3.23
N THR A 63 -30.82 -17.70 -4.51
CA THR A 63 -30.55 -18.73 -5.53
C THR A 63 -29.14 -19.31 -5.34
N ASP A 64 -28.92 -20.55 -5.76
CA ASP A 64 -27.60 -21.17 -5.73
C ASP A 64 -26.55 -20.35 -6.51
N SER A 65 -27.00 -19.69 -7.58
CA SER A 65 -26.20 -18.75 -8.38
C SER A 65 -25.74 -17.54 -7.55
N ALA A 66 -26.64 -16.90 -6.80
CA ALA A 66 -26.29 -15.76 -5.94
C ALA A 66 -25.32 -16.17 -4.81
N MET A 67 -25.51 -17.35 -4.24
CA MET A 67 -24.59 -17.91 -3.24
C MET A 67 -23.19 -18.14 -3.84
N PHE A 68 -23.12 -18.75 -5.03
CA PHE A 68 -21.88 -18.93 -5.75
C PHE A 68 -21.19 -17.59 -6.05
N GLY A 69 -21.95 -16.57 -6.47
CA GLY A 69 -21.43 -15.22 -6.72
C GLY A 69 -20.72 -14.61 -5.52
N ILE A 70 -21.33 -14.73 -4.33
CA ILE A 70 -20.73 -14.23 -3.08
C ILE A 70 -19.42 -14.98 -2.78
N ILE A 71 -19.44 -16.31 -2.82
CA ILE A 71 -18.25 -17.14 -2.58
C ILE A 71 -17.15 -16.80 -3.60
N PHE A 72 -17.51 -16.63 -4.86
CA PHE A 72 -16.58 -16.29 -5.94
C PHE A 72 -15.87 -14.94 -5.69
N VAL A 73 -16.58 -13.92 -5.24
CA VAL A 73 -15.97 -12.62 -4.90
C VAL A 73 -14.96 -12.78 -3.76
N PHE A 74 -15.38 -13.38 -2.64
CA PHE A 74 -14.54 -13.45 -1.44
C PHE A 74 -13.36 -14.39 -1.57
N TYR A 75 -13.51 -15.50 -2.30
CA TYR A 75 -12.43 -16.46 -2.48
C TYR A 75 -11.64 -16.18 -3.75
N PHE A 76 -12.28 -16.06 -4.91
CA PHE A 76 -11.53 -16.00 -6.16
C PHE A 76 -10.96 -14.61 -6.41
N ILE A 77 -11.80 -13.58 -6.40
CA ILE A 77 -11.39 -12.22 -6.73
C ILE A 77 -10.36 -11.71 -5.71
N VAL A 78 -10.66 -11.82 -4.41
CA VAL A 78 -9.74 -11.37 -3.36
C VAL A 78 -8.39 -12.11 -3.43
N ASN A 79 -8.38 -13.44 -3.61
CA ASN A 79 -7.12 -14.18 -3.67
C ASN A 79 -6.29 -13.83 -4.91
N ILE A 80 -6.91 -13.50 -6.05
CA ILE A 80 -6.15 -13.02 -7.23
C ILE A 80 -5.42 -11.71 -6.90
N PHE A 81 -6.10 -10.75 -6.29
CA PHE A 81 -5.46 -9.48 -5.92
C PHE A 81 -4.36 -9.66 -4.87
N VAL A 82 -4.56 -10.56 -3.90
CA VAL A 82 -3.54 -10.90 -2.90
C VAL A 82 -2.35 -11.63 -3.54
N ALA A 83 -2.59 -12.61 -4.42
CA ALA A 83 -1.53 -13.30 -5.13
C ALA A 83 -0.71 -12.33 -5.99
N LEU A 84 -1.40 -11.39 -6.66
CA LEU A 84 -0.75 -10.34 -7.43
C LEU A 84 0.10 -9.42 -6.54
N SER A 85 -0.39 -9.02 -5.36
CA SER A 85 0.39 -8.18 -4.44
C SER A 85 1.63 -8.89 -3.91
N LEU A 86 1.54 -10.20 -3.65
CA LEU A 86 2.69 -11.01 -3.24
C LEU A 86 3.79 -11.04 -4.30
N ILE A 87 3.43 -11.07 -5.58
CA ILE A 87 4.42 -10.99 -6.68
C ILE A 87 5.19 -9.66 -6.59
N PHE A 88 4.50 -8.53 -6.40
CA PHE A 88 5.17 -7.23 -6.26
C PHE A 88 6.07 -7.14 -5.03
N VAL A 89 5.63 -7.69 -3.90
CA VAL A 89 6.44 -7.74 -2.67
C VAL A 89 7.67 -8.61 -2.85
N TYR A 90 7.54 -9.75 -3.54
CA TYR A 90 8.66 -10.66 -3.79
C TYR A 90 9.79 -10.01 -4.61
N PHE A 91 9.47 -9.09 -5.52
CA PHE A 91 10.47 -8.36 -6.32
C PHE A 91 10.98 -7.08 -5.65
N TYR A 92 10.58 -6.77 -4.42
CA TYR A 92 10.99 -5.54 -3.76
C TYR A 92 12.49 -5.58 -3.39
N PRO A 93 13.34 -4.70 -3.93
CA PRO A 93 14.80 -4.87 -3.90
C PRO A 93 15.46 -4.41 -2.59
N LEU A 94 14.67 -3.91 -1.64
CA LEU A 94 15.10 -3.25 -0.41
C LEU A 94 14.96 -4.24 0.76
N GLU A 95 15.94 -5.13 0.85
CA GLU A 95 16.03 -6.19 1.87
C GLU A 95 17.49 -6.42 2.32
N GLY A 96 17.67 -6.98 3.52
CA GLY A 96 18.97 -7.35 4.07
C GLY A 96 19.98 -6.19 4.12
N GLU A 97 21.18 -6.42 3.58
CA GLU A 97 22.30 -5.47 3.61
C GLU A 97 21.95 -4.10 3.00
N LYS A 98 21.10 -4.06 1.97
CA LYS A 98 20.70 -2.78 1.35
C LYS A 98 19.84 -1.95 2.28
N LEU A 99 18.95 -2.60 3.03
CA LEU A 99 18.09 -1.93 4.00
C LEU A 99 18.92 -1.40 5.18
N GLU A 100 19.84 -2.23 5.70
CA GLU A 100 20.75 -1.81 6.78
C GLU A 100 21.59 -0.60 6.37
N ARG A 101 22.15 -0.61 5.16
CA ARG A 101 22.92 0.51 4.61
C ARG A 101 22.07 1.78 4.49
N LEU A 102 20.83 1.66 4.00
CA LEU A 102 19.93 2.81 3.91
C LEU A 102 19.65 3.42 5.29
N GLU A 103 19.43 2.59 6.31
CA GLU A 103 19.21 3.06 7.68
C GLU A 103 20.43 3.78 8.26
N GLU A 104 21.65 3.30 7.98
CA GLU A 104 22.89 3.95 8.38
C GLU A 104 23.05 5.32 7.71
N GLU A 105 22.90 5.38 6.38
CA GLU A 105 23.00 6.62 5.61
C GLU A 105 21.96 7.66 6.07
N LEU A 106 20.73 7.22 6.38
CA LEU A 106 19.67 8.09 6.89
C LEU A 106 20.01 8.66 8.29
N LYS A 107 20.53 7.82 9.19
CA LYS A 107 20.97 8.24 10.54
C LYS A 107 22.07 9.30 10.46
N GLU A 108 23.07 9.08 9.61
CA GLU A 108 24.14 10.05 9.37
C GLU A 108 23.62 11.38 8.83
N LEU A 109 22.74 11.33 7.84
CA LEU A 109 22.13 12.52 7.23
C LEU A 109 21.39 13.35 8.29
N HIS A 110 20.58 12.70 9.11
CA HIS A 110 19.83 13.37 10.17
C HIS A 110 20.75 13.94 11.26
N GLN A 111 21.85 13.27 11.59
CA GLN A 111 22.85 13.81 12.52
C GLN A 111 23.50 15.08 11.97
N LYS A 112 23.96 15.06 10.72
CA LYS A 112 24.56 16.23 10.05
C LYS A 112 23.59 17.41 10.01
N LYS A 113 22.30 17.17 9.71
CA LYS A 113 21.26 18.22 9.74
C LYS A 113 21.08 18.82 11.14
N ARG A 114 21.06 17.99 12.20
CA ARG A 114 20.92 18.46 13.59
C ARG A 114 22.11 19.32 14.03
N GLU A 115 23.33 18.90 13.70
CA GLU A 115 24.55 19.66 14.02
C GLU A 115 24.55 21.03 13.32
N GLN A 116 24.16 21.10 12.04
CA GLN A 116 24.04 22.36 11.31
C GLN A 116 23.00 23.32 11.90
N LEU A 117 21.88 22.80 12.42
CA LEU A 117 20.85 23.61 13.07
C LEU A 117 21.35 24.20 14.39
N ASN A 118 22.10 23.43 15.17
CA ASN A 118 22.70 23.89 16.43
C ASN A 118 23.76 24.98 16.21
N ILE A 119 24.52 24.91 15.11
CA ILE A 119 25.52 25.94 14.76
C ILE A 119 24.84 27.25 14.32
N LYS A 120 23.69 27.20 13.64
CA LYS A 120 22.97 28.40 13.19
C LYS A 120 22.21 29.14 14.29
N THR A 121 21.99 28.50 15.43
CA THR A 121 21.18 29.04 16.54
C THR A 121 22.05 29.67 17.63
N ASN A 122 23.37 29.47 17.58
CA ASN A 122 24.38 30.18 18.38
C ASN A 122 25.01 31.31 17.56
#